data_AF-A0A2E6N4V7-F1
#
_entry.id   AF-A0A2E6N4V7-F1
#
_cell.length_a   1.000
_cell.length_b   1.000
_cell.length_c   1.000
_cell.angle_alpha   90.00
_cell.angle_beta   90.00
_cell.angle_gamma   90.00
#
_symmetry.space_group_name_H-M   'P 1'
#
loop_
_entity.id
_entity.type
_entity.pdbx_description
1 polymer ?
#
loop_
_entity_poly.entity_id
_entity_poly.type
_entity_poly.pdbx_seq_one_letter_code
_entity_poly.pdbx_strand_id
1 'polypeptide(L)'
;MPSSRVIKKIKKPFIRPLLTRISNESEREYQELQQVFQLLGWHEIPDILKVEIYDDVRVMVEELRGNYSSCDPYVHNRRNKVHYWVQSYLDGTSSLNTAVEALKIQSL
;
A
#
# COMPACT_ATOMS: atom_id res chain seq x y z
N MET A 1 -46.42 20.27 -33.01
CA MET A 1 -45.96 20.42 -31.61
C MET A 1 -45.40 19.07 -31.16
N PRO A 2 -44.08 18.86 -31.03
CA PRO A 2 -43.55 17.61 -30.50
C PRO A 2 -43.33 17.72 -28.98
N SER A 3 -43.80 16.69 -28.27
CA SER A 3 -43.71 16.51 -26.82
C SER A 3 -42.27 16.23 -26.37
N SER A 4 -41.78 17.01 -25.40
CA SER A 4 -40.45 16.84 -24.81
C SER A 4 -40.41 15.59 -23.91
N ARG A 5 -39.58 14.62 -24.28
CA ARG A 5 -39.26 13.45 -23.45
C ARG A 5 -38.59 13.90 -22.14
N VAL A 6 -39.25 13.63 -21.01
CA VAL A 6 -38.64 13.74 -19.69
C VAL A 6 -37.71 12.54 -19.48
N ILE A 7 -36.40 12.74 -19.64
CA ILE A 7 -35.40 11.73 -19.28
C ILE A 7 -35.31 11.69 -17.75
N LYS A 8 -35.97 10.73 -17.12
CA LYS A 8 -35.82 10.47 -15.69
C LYS A 8 -34.41 9.93 -15.42
N LYS A 9 -33.54 10.73 -14.79
CA LYS A 9 -32.25 10.26 -14.26
C LYS A 9 -32.51 9.19 -13.20
N ILE A 10 -32.20 7.94 -13.53
CA ILE A 10 -32.27 6.80 -12.60
C ILE A 10 -31.19 7.00 -11.54
N LYS A 11 -31.56 7.47 -10.35
CA LYS A 11 -30.68 7.45 -9.17
C LYS A 11 -30.49 5.98 -8.80
N LYS A 12 -29.30 5.41 -9.01
CA LYS A 12 -28.96 4.04 -8.61
C LYS A 12 -28.77 4.01 -7.07
N PRO A 13 -29.74 3.53 -6.28
CA PRO A 13 -29.72 3.63 -4.82
C PRO A 13 -28.61 2.79 -4.18
N PHE A 14 -28.06 1.82 -4.92
CA PHE A 14 -26.99 0.93 -4.47
C PHE A 14 -25.58 1.52 -4.48
N ILE A 15 -25.33 2.62 -5.23
CA ILE A 15 -23.96 3.13 -5.38
C ILE A 15 -23.46 3.77 -4.09
N ARG A 16 -24.29 4.56 -3.42
CA ARG A 16 -23.90 5.27 -2.19
C ARG A 16 -23.48 4.33 -1.05
N PRO A 17 -24.26 3.30 -0.67
CA PRO A 17 -23.85 2.38 0.39
C PRO A 17 -22.60 1.57 0.02
N LEU A 18 -22.42 1.21 -1.25
CA LEU A 18 -21.20 0.52 -1.71
C LEU A 18 -19.97 1.43 -1.60
N LEU A 19 -20.04 2.68 -2.08
CA LEU A 19 -18.94 3.64 -1.93
C LEU A 19 -18.59 3.91 -0.47
N THR A 20 -19.59 3.96 0.41
CA THR A 20 -19.37 4.14 1.86
C THR A 20 -18.62 2.95 2.45
N ARG A 21 -18.96 1.72 2.06
CA ARG A 21 -18.24 0.52 2.51
C ARG A 21 -16.79 0.52 2.03
N ILE A 22 -16.56 0.79 0.74
CA ILE A 22 -15.22 0.89 0.16
C ILE A 22 -14.39 1.94 0.89
N SER A 23 -14.97 3.12 1.17
CA SER A 23 -14.30 4.19 1.92
C SER A 23 -13.89 3.71 3.32
N ASN A 24 -14.80 3.09 4.06
CA ASN A 24 -14.53 2.61 5.42
C ASN A 24 -13.49 1.47 5.44
N GLU A 25 -13.51 0.57 4.47
CA GLU A 25 -12.51 -0.49 4.31
C GLU A 25 -11.14 0.10 4.02
N SER A 26 -11.07 1.05 3.07
CA SER A 26 -9.80 1.71 2.70
C SER A 26 -9.19 2.51 3.85
N GLU A 27 -10.03 3.16 4.68
CA GLU A 27 -9.55 3.91 5.84
C GLU A 27 -8.99 2.97 6.92
N ARG A 28 -9.60 1.80 7.12
CA ARG A 28 -9.09 0.79 8.05
C ARG A 28 -7.77 0.20 7.58
N GLU A 29 -7.69 -0.19 6.30
CA GLU A 29 -6.44 -0.70 5.71
C GLU A 29 -5.32 0.33 5.84
N TYR A 30 -5.61 1.61 5.58
CA TYR A 30 -4.66 2.69 5.75
C TYR A 30 -4.19 2.83 7.21
N GLN A 31 -5.11 2.78 8.18
CA GLN A 31 -4.76 2.87 9.61
C GLN A 31 -3.91 1.68 10.07
N GLU A 32 -4.27 0.46 9.69
CA GLU A 32 -3.48 -0.74 10.00
C GLU A 32 -2.06 -0.62 9.42
N LEU A 33 -1.95 -0.13 8.19
CA LEU A 33 -0.66 0.07 7.54
C LEU A 33 0.19 1.13 8.26
N GLN A 34 -0.38 2.26 8.68
CA GLN A 34 0.37 3.27 9.43
C GLN A 34 0.85 2.72 10.78
N GLN A 35 0.04 1.90 11.46
CA GLN A 35 0.47 1.22 12.68
C GLN A 35 1.64 0.29 12.42
N VAL A 36 1.62 -0.46 11.31
CA VAL A 36 2.72 -1.34 10.92
C VAL A 36 3.99 -0.53 10.64
N PHE A 37 3.91 0.54 9.85
CA PHE A 37 5.07 1.40 9.62
C PHE A 37 5.61 1.98 10.92
N GLN A 38 4.74 2.32 11.88
CA GLN A 38 5.17 2.76 13.19
C GLN A 38 5.89 1.66 13.98
N LEU A 39 5.38 0.43 13.98
CA LEU A 39 6.00 -0.72 14.65
C LEU A 39 7.38 -1.06 14.06
N LEU A 40 7.55 -0.89 12.74
CA LEU A 40 8.83 -1.10 12.06
C LEU A 40 9.81 0.07 12.25
N GLY A 41 9.39 1.17 12.91
CA GLY A 41 10.19 2.38 13.04
C GLY A 41 10.25 3.22 11.75
N TRP A 42 9.43 2.89 10.75
CA TRP A 42 9.41 3.51 9.42
C TRP A 42 8.33 4.59 9.27
N HIS A 43 7.79 5.11 10.38
CA HIS A 43 6.75 6.14 10.35
C HIS A 43 7.18 7.44 9.63
N GLU A 44 8.46 7.79 9.71
CA GLU A 44 9.05 9.01 9.14
C GLU A 44 9.35 8.92 7.64
N ILE A 45 9.24 7.74 7.03
CA ILE A 45 9.54 7.62 5.60
C ILE A 45 8.46 8.32 4.77
N PRO A 46 8.82 8.96 3.65
CA PRO A 46 7.87 9.67 2.80
C PRO A 46 6.90 8.72 2.10
N ASP A 47 5.70 9.21 1.82
CA ASP A 47 4.59 8.40 1.26
C ASP A 47 4.95 7.70 -0.05
N ILE A 48 5.78 8.32 -0.89
CA ILE A 48 6.26 7.72 -2.14
C ILE A 48 6.98 6.40 -1.86
N LEU A 49 7.82 6.35 -0.83
CA LEU A 49 8.54 5.14 -0.44
C LEU A 49 7.60 4.12 0.20
N LYS A 50 6.63 4.57 1.02
CA LYS A 50 5.58 3.71 1.62
C LYS A 50 4.76 3.00 0.55
N VAL A 51 4.38 3.70 -0.52
CA VAL A 51 3.63 3.15 -1.65
C VAL A 51 4.45 2.09 -2.38
N GLU A 52 5.74 2.37 -2.64
CA GLU A 52 6.60 1.44 -3.39
C GLU A 52 6.82 0.10 -2.66
N ILE A 53 6.84 0.11 -1.32
CA ILE A 53 7.04 -1.09 -0.50
C ILE A 53 5.74 -1.63 0.11
N TYR A 54 4.59 -1.10 -0.31
CA TYR A 54 3.30 -1.39 0.30
C TYR A 54 3.01 -2.90 0.36
N ASP A 55 3.13 -3.57 -0.78
CA ASP A 55 2.85 -5.00 -0.88
C ASP A 55 3.85 -5.83 -0.09
N ASP A 56 5.13 -5.42 -0.06
CA ASP A 56 6.16 -6.10 0.72
C ASP A 56 5.86 -6.03 2.21
N VAL A 57 5.50 -4.84 2.71
CA VAL A 57 5.15 -4.63 4.12
C VAL A 57 3.90 -5.41 4.48
N ARG A 58 2.87 -5.42 3.62
CA ARG A 58 1.66 -6.24 3.84
C ARG A 58 2.01 -7.72 3.98
N VAL A 59 2.86 -8.25 3.10
CA VAL A 59 3.33 -9.65 3.15
C VAL A 59 4.08 -9.91 4.46
N MET A 60 5.01 -9.03 4.85
CA MET A 60 5.76 -9.16 6.11
C MET A 60 4.83 -9.19 7.34
N VAL A 61 3.77 -8.38 7.35
CA VAL A 61 2.81 -8.35 8.46
C VAL A 61 2.07 -9.66 8.60
N GLU A 62 1.63 -10.24 7.48
CA GLU A 62 0.94 -11.53 7.50
C GLU A 62 1.86 -12.66 7.97
N GLU A 63 3.15 -12.59 7.65
CA GLU A 63 4.17 -13.49 8.22
C GLU A 63 4.34 -13.30 9.73
N LEU A 64 4.47 -12.05 10.18
CA LEU A 64 4.61 -11.73 11.61
C LEU A 64 3.38 -12.10 12.44
N ARG A 65 2.18 -12.04 11.84
CA ARG A 65 0.92 -12.53 12.42
C ARG A 65 0.86 -14.05 12.51
N GLY A 66 1.80 -14.76 11.87
CA GLY A 66 1.85 -16.22 11.84
C GLY A 66 0.89 -16.86 10.84
N ASN A 67 0.35 -16.09 9.88
CA ASN A 67 -0.58 -16.62 8.88
C ASN A 67 0.13 -17.54 7.88
N TYR A 68 1.41 -17.29 7.63
CA TYR A 68 2.33 -18.18 6.90
C TYR A 68 3.78 -17.82 7.24
N SER A 69 4.72 -18.63 6.75
CA SER A 69 6.15 -18.31 6.75
C SER A 69 6.71 -18.65 5.38
N SER A 70 7.16 -17.65 4.62
CA SER A 70 7.83 -17.93 3.36
C SER A 70 9.24 -18.47 3.62
N CYS A 71 9.47 -19.74 3.28
CA CYS A 71 10.81 -20.34 3.24
C CYS A 71 11.52 -20.07 1.90
N ASP A 72 10.90 -19.26 1.03
CA ASP A 72 11.39 -18.98 -0.31
C ASP A 72 12.56 -17.98 -0.28
N PRO A 73 13.71 -18.30 -0.90
CA PRO A 73 14.87 -17.41 -0.92
C PRO A 73 14.61 -16.06 -1.61
N TYR A 74 13.72 -15.98 -2.60
CA TYR A 74 13.41 -14.73 -3.28
C TYR A 74 12.61 -13.79 -2.38
N VAL A 75 11.64 -14.31 -1.64
CA VAL A 75 10.90 -13.51 -0.65
C VAL A 75 11.83 -13.01 0.45
N HIS A 76 12.71 -13.87 0.95
CA HIS A 76 13.72 -13.47 1.94
C HIS A 76 14.65 -12.37 1.42
N ASN A 77 15.16 -12.52 0.19
CA ASN A 77 16.03 -11.52 -0.43
C ASN A 77 15.30 -10.20 -0.68
N ARG A 78 14.03 -10.25 -1.11
CA ARG A 78 13.21 -9.05 -1.29
C ARG A 78 13.04 -8.29 0.02
N ARG A 79 12.71 -8.99 1.11
CA ARG A 79 12.60 -8.38 2.45
C ARG A 79 13.90 -7.72 2.90
N ASN A 80 15.03 -8.41 2.74
CA ASN A 80 16.34 -7.85 3.10
C ASN A 80 16.67 -6.61 2.26
N LYS A 81 16.33 -6.63 0.96
CA LYS A 81 16.51 -5.48 0.07
C LYS A 81 15.66 -4.29 0.51
N VAL A 82 14.37 -4.51 0.83
CA VAL A 82 13.48 -3.46 1.37
C VAL A 82 14.07 -2.86 2.64
N HIS A 83 14.41 -3.69 3.62
CA HIS A 83 14.98 -3.22 4.88
C HIS A 83 16.27 -2.42 4.67
N TYR A 84 17.17 -2.91 3.82
CA TYR A 84 18.43 -2.24 3.52
C TYR A 84 18.22 -0.83 2.95
N TRP A 85 17.38 -0.68 1.93
CA TRP A 85 17.18 0.61 1.26
C TRP A 85 16.38 1.60 2.11
N VAL A 86 15.39 1.11 2.87
CA VAL A 86 14.66 1.95 3.83
C VAL A 86 15.62 2.45 4.91
N GLN A 87 16.43 1.57 5.49
CA GLN A 87 17.40 1.97 6.51
C GLN A 87 18.46 2.92 5.93
N SER A 88 18.96 2.64 4.73
CA SER A 88 19.93 3.52 4.06
C SER A 88 19.38 4.93 3.83
N TYR A 89 18.08 5.05 3.53
CA TYR A 89 17.40 6.35 3.44
C TYR A 89 17.28 7.04 4.80
N LEU A 90 16.84 6.31 5.83
CA LEU A 90 16.70 6.84 7.20
C LEU A 90 18.04 7.30 7.78
N ASP A 91 19.12 6.56 7.51
CA ASP A 91 20.49 6.90 7.94
C ASP A 91 21.09 8.07 7.14
N GLY A 92 20.38 8.58 6.12
CA GLY A 92 20.85 9.65 5.25
C GLY A 92 21.97 9.24 4.27
N THR A 93 22.26 7.94 4.15
CA THR A 93 23.29 7.41 3.24
C THR A 93 22.80 7.31 1.79
N SER A 94 21.49 7.26 1.58
CA SER A 94 20.88 7.21 0.24
C SER A 94 19.83 8.30 0.05
N SER A 95 19.69 8.78 -1.19
CA SER A 95 18.62 9.71 -1.54
C SER A 95 17.28 8.97 -1.70
N LEU A 96 16.17 9.69 -1.51
CA LEU A 96 14.82 9.15 -1.74
C LEU A 96 14.68 8.51 -3.12
N ASN A 97 15.13 9.20 -4.16
CA ASN A 97 15.05 8.71 -5.53
C ASN A 97 15.84 7.41 -5.71
N THR A 98 17.03 7.31 -5.11
CA THR A 98 17.84 6.09 -5.17
C THR A 98 17.14 4.92 -4.50
N ALA A 99 16.56 5.14 -3.30
CA ALA A 99 15.84 4.10 -2.58
C ALA A 99 14.60 3.63 -3.38
N VAL A 100 13.83 4.56 -3.93
CA VAL A 100 12.65 4.24 -4.76
C VAL A 100 13.06 3.46 -6.01
N GLU A 101 14.03 3.94 -6.79
CA GLU A 101 14.49 3.25 -8.00
C GLU A 101 15.06 1.86 -7.70
N ALA A 102 15.76 1.71 -6.58
CA ALA A 102 16.28 0.41 -6.18
C ALA A 102 15.16 -0.57 -5.78
N LEU A 103 14.05 -0.06 -5.23
CA LEU A 103 12.94 -0.88 -4.74
C LEU A 103 11.87 -1.16 -5.78
N LYS A 104 11.85 -0.41 -6.89
CA LYS A 104 10.99 -0.70 -8.04
C LYS A 104 11.13 -2.14 -8.51
N ILE A 105 9.98 -2.79 -8.67
CA ILE A 105 9.90 -4.11 -9.30
C ILE A 105 10.01 -3.88 -10.80
N GLN A 106 11.11 -4.34 -11.41
CA GLN A 106 11.24 -4.36 -12.86
C GLN A 106 10.32 -5.46 -13.39
N SER A 107 9.36 -5.09 -14.24
CA SER A 107 8.64 -6.06 -15.04
C SER A 107 9.62 -6.70 -16.03
N LEU A 108 9.76 -8.03 -15.96
CA LEU A 108 10.51 -8.84 -16.91
C LEU A 108 9.93 -8.73 -18.33
#